data_AF-A0A7K2XQH8-F1
#
_entry.id   AF-A0A7K2XQH8-F1
#
_cell.length_a   1.000
_cell.length_b   1.000
_cell.length_c   1.000
_cell.angle_alpha   90.00
_cell.angle_beta   90.00
_cell.angle_gamma   90.00
#
_symmetry.space_group_name_H-M   'P 1'
#
loop_
_entity.id
_entity.type
_entity.pdbx_description
1 polymer ?
#
loop_
_entity_poly.entity_id
_entity_poly.type
_entity_poly.pdbx_seq_one_letter_code
_entity_poly.pdbx_strand_id
1 'polypeptide(L)' 'TASADFWRDEYRLNARIARYPKPYVALMDGIVMGGGVGISAHGTVRIVTERSRVAMPETGIGFVPDVGGTYLL' A
#
# COMPACT_ATOMS: atom_id res chain seq x y z
N THR A 1 6.26 -0.27 21.83
CA THR A 1 6.39 -1.73 21.65
C THR A 1 6.73 -1.97 20.20
N ALA A 2 7.37 -3.09 19.86
CA ALA A 2 7.81 -3.38 18.49
C ALA A 2 6.69 -3.20 17.43
N SER A 3 5.45 -3.59 17.76
CA SER A 3 4.30 -3.40 16.87
C SER A 3 3.96 -1.93 16.60
N ALA A 4 4.01 -1.07 17.61
CA ALA A 4 3.71 0.36 17.44
C ALA A 4 4.76 1.06 16.56
N ASP A 5 6.02 0.64 16.65
CA ASP A 5 7.11 1.17 15.84
C ASP A 5 7.00 0.69 14.39
N PHE A 6 6.64 -0.57 14.17
CA PHE A 6 6.32 -1.10 12.84
C PHE A 6 5.24 -0.28 12.14
N TRP A 7 4.09 -0.08 12.80
CA TRP A 7 2.99 0.69 12.21
C TRP A 7 3.40 2.13 11.92
N ARG A 8 4.11 2.77 12.85
CA ARG A 8 4.61 4.14 12.67
C ARG A 8 5.47 4.26 11.42
N ASP A 9 6.37 3.31 11.19
CA ASP A 9 7.29 3.36 10.06
C ASP A 9 6.58 3.05 8.73
N GLU A 10 5.64 2.09 8.73
CA GLU A 10 4.81 1.77 7.57
C GLU A 10 3.97 2.99 7.12
N TYR A 11 3.22 3.62 8.03
CA TYR A 11 2.40 4.78 7.69
C TYR A 11 3.24 5.97 7.21
N ARG A 12 4.43 6.18 7.79
CA ARG A 12 5.35 7.23 7.34
C ARG A 12 5.93 6.95 5.97
N LEU A 13 6.22 5.68 5.65
CA LEU A 13 6.66 5.28 4.33
C LEU A 13 5.58 5.55 3.28
N ASN A 14 4.34 5.12 3.54
CA ASN A 14 3.22 5.32 2.61
C ASN A 14 2.98 6.82 2.36
N ALA A 15 2.98 7.64 3.43
CA ALA A 15 2.87 9.10 3.31
C ALA A 15 4.05 9.73 2.56
N ARG A 16 5.26 9.18 2.67
CA ARG A 16 6.43 9.62 1.91
C ARG A 16 6.30 9.30 0.42
N ILE A 17 5.79 8.11 0.08
CA ILE A 17 5.52 7.71 -1.32
C ILE A 17 4.47 8.65 -1.93
N ALA A 18 3.37 8.90 -1.22
CA ALA A 18 2.30 9.80 -1.68
C ALA A 18 2.77 11.25 -1.96
N ARG A 19 3.81 11.71 -1.28
CA ARG A 19 4.37 13.07 -1.40
C ARG A 19 5.71 13.10 -2.13
N TYR A 20 6.10 12.00 -2.77
CA TYR A 20 7.43 11.90 -3.35
C TYR A 20 7.55 12.86 -4.56
N PRO A 21 8.59 13.72 -4.62
CA PRO A 21 8.64 14.80 -5.59
C PRO A 21 9.01 14.34 -7.01
N LYS A 22 9.48 13.10 -7.15
CA LYS A 22 9.80 12.47 -8.44
C LYS A 22 8.77 11.40 -8.76
N PRO A 23 8.53 11.08 -10.04
CA PRO A 23 7.63 9.99 -10.41
C PRO A 23 8.01 8.69 -9.69
N TYR A 24 7.09 8.19 -8.87
CA TYR A 24 7.19 6.88 -8.23
C TYR A 24 6.43 5.88 -9.10
N VAL A 25 7.14 4.89 -9.65
CA VAL A 25 6.58 3.87 -10.55
C VAL A 25 6.50 2.55 -9.80
N ALA A 26 5.28 2.07 -9.57
CA ALA A 26 5.02 0.77 -8.97
C ALA A 26 4.62 -0.25 -10.04
N LEU A 27 5.39 -1.34 -10.16
CA LEU A 27 5.03 -2.49 -10.99
C LEU A 27 4.33 -3.52 -10.11
N MET A 28 3.05 -3.73 -10.35
CA MET A 28 2.15 -4.54 -9.54
C MET A 28 1.91 -5.91 -10.18
N ASP A 29 2.96 -6.62 -10.59
CA ASP A 29 2.87 -7.93 -11.26
C ASP A 29 2.65 -9.07 -10.24
N GLY A 30 1.44 -9.64 -10.20
CA GLY A 30 1.08 -10.70 -9.24
C GLY A 30 0.20 -10.23 -8.08
N ILE A 31 0.31 -10.87 -6.91
CA ILE A 31 -0.53 -10.58 -5.75
C ILE A 31 -0.04 -9.31 -5.05
N VAL A 32 -0.92 -8.32 -4.91
CA VAL A 32 -0.64 -7.05 -4.21
C VAL A 32 -1.75 -6.77 -3.20
N MET A 33 -1.50 -7.03 -1.92
CA MET A 33 -2.49 -6.91 -0.85
C MET A 33 -1.91 -6.19 0.37
N GLY A 34 -2.77 -5.54 1.17
CA GLY A 34 -2.38 -4.82 2.40
C GLY A 34 -1.18 -3.89 2.18
N GLY A 35 -0.08 -4.14 2.89
CA GLY A 35 1.16 -3.38 2.73
C GLY A 35 1.67 -3.25 1.29
N GLY A 36 1.43 -4.25 0.43
CA GLY A 36 1.74 -4.18 -0.99
C GLY A 36 0.95 -3.08 -1.71
N VAL A 37 -0.33 -2.91 -1.36
CA VAL A 37 -1.16 -1.77 -1.80
C VAL A 37 -0.60 -0.48 -1.22
N GLY A 38 -0.15 -0.48 0.05
CA GLY A 38 0.46 0.67 0.71
C GLY A 38 1.69 1.24 0.00
N ILE A 39 2.59 0.38 -0.50
CA ILE A 39 3.79 0.87 -1.20
C ILE A 39 3.57 1.17 -2.69
N SER A 40 2.42 0.78 -3.26
CA SER A 40 2.18 0.91 -4.70
C SER A 40 1.07 1.90 -5.06
N ALA A 41 -0.06 1.85 -4.35
CA ALA A 41 -1.27 2.59 -4.72
C ALA A 41 -1.16 4.11 -4.52
N HIS A 42 -0.25 4.54 -3.64
CA HIS A 42 0.11 5.96 -3.42
C HIS A 42 1.13 6.49 -4.44
N GLY A 43 1.71 5.62 -5.27
CA GLY A 43 2.66 5.99 -6.31
C GLY A 43 2.01 6.78 -7.46
N THR A 44 2.79 7.66 -8.10
CA THR A 44 2.32 8.48 -9.22
C THR A 44 1.93 7.65 -10.44
N VAL A 45 2.65 6.55 -10.69
CA VAL A 45 2.41 5.63 -11.82
C VAL A 45 2.29 4.21 -11.29
N ARG A 46 1.22 3.53 -11.68
CA ARG A 46 0.91 2.15 -11.29
C ARG A 46 0.76 1.32 -12.55
N ILE A 47 1.61 0.32 -12.70
CA ILE A 47 1.61 -0.60 -13.84
C ILE A 47 1.09 -1.93 -13.34
N VAL A 48 -0.03 -2.38 -13.89
CA VAL A 48 -0.62 -3.70 -13.64
C VAL A 48 -0.41 -4.60 -14.86
N THR A 49 -0.39 -5.90 -14.61
CA THR A 49 -0.26 -6.95 -15.62
C THR A 49 -1.49 -7.85 -15.59
N GLU A 50 -1.58 -8.79 -16.54
CA GLU A 50 -2.59 -9.84 -16.55
C GLU A 50 -2.52 -10.77 -15.31
N ARG A 51 -1.40 -10.77 -14.59
CA ARG A 51 -1.19 -11.56 -13.37
C ARG A 51 -1.57 -10.80 -12.10
N SER A 52 -1.83 -9.49 -12.20
CA SER A 52 -2.15 -8.65 -11.04
C SER A 52 -3.42 -9.12 -10.33
N ARG A 53 -3.32 -9.31 -9.01
CA ARG A 53 -4.43 -9.58 -8.09
C ARG A 53 -4.34 -8.64 -6.91
N VAL A 54 -5.12 -7.56 -6.95
CA VAL A 54 -5.09 -6.49 -5.95
C VAL A 54 -6.28 -6.63 -5.00
N ALA A 55 -6.04 -6.63 -3.69
CA ALA A 55 -7.10 -6.70 -2.70
C ALA A 55 -6.72 -6.06 -1.36
N MET A 56 -7.72 -5.72 -0.56
CA MET A 56 -7.59 -5.33 0.85
C MET A 56 -8.33 -6.37 1.71
N PRO A 57 -7.72 -7.54 1.99
CA PRO A 57 -8.38 -8.65 2.69
C PRO A 57 -8.35 -8.51 4.23
N GLU A 58 -7.96 -7.35 4.77
CA GLU A 58 -7.74 -7.13 6.21
C GLU A 58 -8.98 -7.43 7.05
N THR A 59 -10.18 -7.18 6.52
CA THR A 59 -11.44 -7.49 7.21
C THR A 59 -11.62 -8.99 7.44
N GLY A 60 -11.07 -9.83 6.56
CA GLY A 60 -11.05 -11.29 6.72
C GLY A 60 -10.20 -11.79 7.89
N ILE A 61 -9.26 -10.97 8.38
CA ILE A 61 -8.43 -11.26 9.56
C ILE A 61 -8.85 -10.44 10.79
N GLY A 62 -10.02 -9.77 10.74
CA GLY A 62 -10.52 -8.94 11.84
C GLY A 62 -9.82 -7.58 11.96
N PHE A 63 -9.20 -7.09 10.89
CA PHE A 63 -8.52 -5.80 10.84
C PHE A 63 -9.20 -4.83 9.87
N VAL A 64 -8.90 -3.54 10.00
CA VAL A 64 -9.42 -2.48 9.11
C VAL A 64 -8.49 -2.33 7.90
N PRO A 65 -8.98 -1.89 6.72
CA PRO A 65 -8.09 -1.49 5.63
C PRO A 65 -7.09 -0.43 6.12
N ASP A 66 -5.82 -0.83 6.21
CA ASP A 66 -4.71 -0.03 6.71
C ASP A 66 -4.02 0.72 5.56
N VAL A 67 -2.76 1.14 5.76
CA VAL A 67 -1.91 1.77 4.74
C VAL A 67 -2.51 2.95 3.95
N GLY A 68 -3.53 3.60 4.50
CA GLY A 68 -4.27 4.67 3.82
C GLY A 68 -5.32 4.16 2.82
N GLY A 69 -5.75 2.90 2.91
CA GLY A 69 -6.81 2.32 2.10
C GLY A 69 -8.12 3.11 2.15
N THR A 70 -8.43 3.73 3.30
CA THR A 70 -9.58 4.63 3.47
C THR A 70 -9.45 5.97 2.74
N TYR A 71 -8.24 6.35 2.30
CA TYR A 71 -8.01 7.51 1.45
C TYR A 71 -8.01 7.13 -0.04
N LEU A 72 -7.67 5.86 -0.35
CA LEU A 72 -7.58 5.36 -1.72
C LEU A 72 -8.94 4.98 -2.33
N LEU A 73 -9.98 4.80 -1.52
CA LEU A 73 -11.32 4.32 -1.88
C LEU A 73 -12.41 5.26 -1.32
#